data_AF-A0A1L8R9G3-F1
#
_entry.id   AF-A0A1L8R9G3-F1
#
_cell.length_a   1.000
_cell.length_b   1.000
_cell.length_c   1.000
_cell.angle_alpha   90.00
_cell.angle_beta   90.00
_cell.angle_gamma   90.00
#
_symmetry.space_group_name_H-M   'P 1'
#
loop_
_entity.id
_entity.type
_entity.pdbx_description
1 polymer ?
#
loop_
_entity_poly.entity_id
_entity_poly.type
_entity_poly.pdbx_seq_one_letter_code
_entity_poly.pdbx_strand_id
1 'polypeptide(L)'
;MYQKLGDEGVVISRNYATYTNFNFKKRGKTSSVFNQSVQVRGYYQHFNGAKYYTIYNAKGKWLGYVNSAAVRIKKGAATYLGTSRARVLKHLKANEKNGFYVGTRYRGLGYGGVSNQEVFMQPKGNPNKYGQGMNCTGFVAAAMRNSGANLAPISRLGYGGAANATLWRDSLKKNCKYYTYGSISALLKSGRAKKGDILYLEGRWGEYGADCHIGIFWGDNGHQNRFWHQVLAGNMISNIFSGTPYSMVYLFPQE
;
A
#
# COMPACT_ATOMS: atom_id res chain seq x y z
N MET A 1 -23.76 12.80 19.09
CA MET A 1 -22.44 13.12 19.70
C MET A 1 -21.34 13.13 18.64
N TYR A 2 -20.43 14.12 18.67
CA TYR A 2 -19.28 14.19 17.76
C TYR A 2 -18.11 13.35 18.27
N GLN A 3 -17.41 12.67 17.36
CA GLN A 3 -16.17 11.95 17.65
C GLN A 3 -15.12 12.30 16.60
N LYS A 4 -13.91 12.63 17.06
CA LYS A 4 -12.77 12.92 16.19
C LYS A 4 -12.23 11.62 15.59
N LEU A 5 -11.83 11.64 14.32
CA LEU A 5 -11.29 10.47 13.61
C LEU A 5 -9.92 10.81 12.99
N GLY A 6 -9.86 11.78 12.07
CA GLY A 6 -8.61 12.20 11.43
C GLY A 6 -8.07 11.24 10.38
N ASP A 7 -8.95 10.50 9.70
CA ASP A 7 -8.59 9.51 8.67
C ASP A 7 -8.77 10.05 7.24
N GLU A 8 -8.30 9.28 6.27
CA GLU A 8 -8.68 9.41 4.87
C GLU A 8 -9.74 8.36 4.49
N GLY A 9 -10.62 8.70 3.56
CA GLY A 9 -11.58 7.79 2.97
C GLY A 9 -11.72 7.98 1.47
N VAL A 10 -12.49 7.11 0.84
CA VAL A 10 -12.90 7.23 -0.57
C VAL A 10 -14.42 7.20 -0.63
N VAL A 11 -15.00 8.08 -1.42
CA VAL A 11 -16.45 8.07 -1.68
C VAL A 11 -16.78 6.92 -2.63
N ILE A 12 -17.60 5.99 -2.16
CA ILE A 12 -17.92 4.72 -2.86
C ILE A 12 -19.36 4.62 -3.33
N SER A 13 -20.20 5.63 -3.07
CA SER A 13 -21.59 5.66 -3.53
C SER A 13 -21.96 7.00 -4.15
N ARG A 14 -22.76 6.97 -5.21
CA ARG A 14 -23.28 8.16 -5.91
C ARG A 14 -24.61 8.65 -5.35
N ASN A 15 -25.22 7.89 -4.45
CA ASN A 15 -26.65 7.99 -4.12
C ASN A 15 -26.93 8.75 -2.81
N TYR A 16 -25.95 9.49 -2.28
CA TYR A 16 -26.10 10.22 -1.03
C TYR A 16 -26.00 11.73 -1.25
N ALA A 17 -26.72 12.49 -0.42
CA ALA A 17 -26.50 13.93 -0.31
C ALA A 17 -25.38 14.21 0.70
N THR A 18 -24.75 15.38 0.55
CA THR A 18 -23.98 15.99 1.64
C THR A 18 -24.80 17.13 2.24
N TYR A 19 -24.64 17.39 3.53
CA TYR A 19 -25.47 18.32 4.30
C TYR A 19 -24.63 19.40 4.98
N THR A 20 -25.17 20.61 5.13
CA THR A 20 -24.52 21.69 5.89
C THR A 20 -24.77 21.59 7.40
N ASN A 21 -25.79 20.85 7.82
CA ASN A 21 -26.19 20.69 9.22
C ASN A 21 -27.08 19.45 9.38
N PHE A 22 -27.50 19.18 10.61
CA PHE A 22 -28.37 18.05 10.94
C PHE A 22 -29.88 18.34 10.79
N ASN A 23 -30.24 19.53 10.31
CA ASN A 23 -31.57 19.82 9.75
C ASN A 23 -31.66 19.39 8.27
N PHE A 24 -30.68 18.61 7.80
CA PHE A 24 -30.59 18.06 6.44
C PHE A 24 -30.66 19.11 5.32
N LYS A 25 -30.20 20.35 5.58
CA LYS A 25 -30.01 21.34 4.52
C LYS A 25 -28.93 20.84 3.55
N LYS A 26 -29.34 20.52 2.33
CA LYS A 26 -28.46 19.94 1.29
C LYS A 26 -27.34 20.92 0.94
N ARG A 27 -26.12 20.40 0.87
CA ARG A 27 -24.90 21.08 0.42
C ARG A 27 -24.45 20.61 -0.95
N GLY A 28 -24.68 19.33 -1.26
CA GLY A 28 -24.22 18.70 -2.50
C GLY A 28 -24.66 17.25 -2.59
N LYS A 29 -24.05 16.51 -3.51
CA LYS A 29 -24.29 15.08 -3.75
C LYS A 29 -22.97 14.33 -3.83
N THR A 30 -22.94 13.08 -3.40
CA THR A 30 -21.73 12.26 -3.47
C THR A 30 -21.35 11.87 -4.89
N SER A 31 -22.27 11.99 -5.85
CA SER A 31 -21.97 11.80 -7.28
C SER A 31 -20.87 12.74 -7.80
N SER A 32 -20.77 13.98 -7.29
CA SER A 32 -19.75 14.94 -7.74
C SER A 32 -18.33 14.63 -7.23
N VAL A 33 -18.23 13.78 -6.20
CA VAL A 33 -16.98 13.37 -5.57
C VAL A 33 -16.80 11.86 -5.57
N PHE A 34 -17.56 11.14 -6.41
CA PHE A 34 -17.49 9.69 -6.49
C PHE A 34 -16.09 9.23 -6.91
N ASN A 35 -15.59 8.16 -6.27
CA ASN A 35 -14.23 7.65 -6.41
C ASN A 35 -13.10 8.64 -6.03
N GLN A 36 -13.41 9.80 -5.44
CA GLN A 36 -12.39 10.73 -4.95
C GLN A 36 -12.00 10.41 -3.51
N SER A 37 -10.73 10.66 -3.18
CA SER A 37 -10.26 10.63 -1.80
C SER A 37 -10.72 11.87 -1.04
N VAL A 38 -11.15 11.68 0.20
CA VAL A 38 -11.62 12.73 1.11
C VAL A 38 -10.93 12.58 2.47
N GLN A 39 -10.72 13.70 3.15
CA GLN A 39 -10.35 13.68 4.57
C GLN A 39 -11.62 13.50 5.40
N VAL A 40 -11.60 12.57 6.35
CA VAL A 40 -12.67 12.29 7.31
C VAL A 40 -12.20 12.74 8.69
N ARG A 41 -12.52 13.99 9.07
CA ARG A 41 -12.00 14.58 10.32
C ARG A 41 -12.69 14.04 11.57
N GLY A 42 -13.90 13.55 11.43
CA GLY A 42 -14.68 12.97 12.50
C GLY A 42 -16.04 12.50 12.02
N TYR A 43 -16.88 12.11 12.96
CA TYR A 43 -18.23 11.67 12.69
C TYR A 43 -19.20 12.07 13.79
N TYR A 44 -20.48 12.11 13.44
CA TYR A 44 -21.59 12.32 14.35
C TYR A 44 -22.46 11.08 14.36
N GLN A 45 -22.74 10.56 15.56
CA GLN A 45 -23.88 9.68 15.75
C GLN A 45 -25.12 10.55 15.90
N HIS A 46 -26.05 10.41 14.97
CA HIS A 46 -27.27 11.20 14.90
C HIS A 46 -28.43 10.47 15.57
N PHE A 47 -29.44 11.21 16.01
CA PHE A 47 -30.59 10.65 16.75
C PHE A 47 -31.44 9.68 15.93
N ASN A 48 -31.33 9.73 14.60
CA ASN A 48 -31.96 8.77 13.69
C ASN A 48 -31.23 7.42 13.57
N GLY A 49 -30.23 7.16 14.42
CA GLY A 49 -29.41 5.94 14.41
C GLY A 49 -28.31 5.91 13.35
N ALA A 50 -28.30 6.84 12.39
CA ALA A 50 -27.27 6.88 11.36
C ALA A 50 -26.00 7.61 11.82
N LYS A 51 -24.87 7.18 11.25
CA LYS A 51 -23.56 7.82 11.42
C LYS A 51 -23.25 8.69 10.22
N TYR A 52 -22.86 9.95 10.48
CA TYR A 52 -22.48 10.92 9.44
C TYR A 52 -21.02 11.35 9.60
N TYR A 53 -20.23 11.21 8.54
CA TYR A 53 -18.87 11.73 8.49
C TYR A 53 -18.86 13.21 8.14
N THR A 54 -17.96 13.98 8.75
CA THR A 54 -17.59 15.31 8.24
C THR A 54 -16.43 15.15 7.26
N ILE A 55 -16.67 15.48 5.99
CA ILE A 55 -15.73 15.22 4.90
C ILE A 55 -15.19 16.50 4.28
N TYR A 56 -13.93 16.44 3.85
CA TYR A 56 -13.21 17.55 3.22
C TYR A 56 -12.48 17.03 1.99
N ASN A 57 -12.29 17.88 0.97
CA ASN A 57 -11.45 17.53 -0.17
C ASN A 57 -9.96 17.58 0.20
N ALA A 58 -9.09 17.20 -0.73
CA ALA A 58 -7.64 17.22 -0.54
C ALA A 58 -7.07 18.62 -0.19
N LYS A 59 -7.74 19.70 -0.61
CA LYS A 59 -7.37 21.09 -0.30
C LYS A 59 -7.91 21.56 1.08
N GLY A 60 -8.54 20.67 1.85
CA GLY A 60 -9.13 21.02 3.14
C GLY A 60 -10.44 21.80 3.06
N LYS A 61 -11.06 21.94 1.88
CA LYS A 61 -12.40 22.54 1.73
C LYS A 61 -13.45 21.57 2.24
N TRP A 62 -14.32 22.05 3.12
CA TRP A 62 -15.40 21.26 3.69
C TRP A 62 -16.49 20.94 2.66
N LEU A 63 -16.81 19.65 2.53
CA LEU A 63 -17.79 19.11 1.57
C LEU A 63 -19.15 18.79 2.21
N GLY A 64 -19.24 18.86 3.54
CA GLY A 64 -20.47 18.63 4.30
C GLY A 64 -20.43 17.37 5.16
N TYR A 65 -21.55 17.13 5.83
CA TYR A 65 -21.85 15.86 6.48
C TYR A 65 -22.40 14.87 5.46
N VAL A 66 -21.92 13.64 5.47
CA VAL A 66 -22.39 12.57 4.57
C VAL A 66 -22.65 11.30 5.36
N ASN A 67 -23.66 10.52 4.97
CA ASN A 67 -23.89 9.21 5.58
C ASN A 67 -22.62 8.35 5.44
N SER A 68 -22.21 7.71 6.54
CA SER A 68 -20.98 6.91 6.58
C SER A 68 -20.96 5.76 5.57
N ALA A 69 -22.12 5.22 5.18
CA ALA A 69 -22.22 4.20 4.14
C ALA A 69 -21.76 4.69 2.75
N ALA A 70 -21.67 6.01 2.54
CA ALA A 70 -21.17 6.57 1.29
C ALA A 70 -19.63 6.60 1.19
N VAL A 71 -18.93 6.42 2.31
CA VAL A 71 -17.47 6.60 2.40
C VAL A 71 -16.83 5.39 3.04
N ARG A 72 -15.83 4.83 2.36
CA ARG A 72 -14.98 3.78 2.93
C ARG A 72 -13.71 4.39 3.47
N ILE A 73 -13.44 4.21 4.76
CA ILE A 73 -12.16 4.60 5.37
C ILE A 73 -11.02 3.78 4.77
N LYS A 74 -9.94 4.46 4.41
CA LYS A 74 -8.71 3.82 3.92
C LYS A 74 -8.01 3.13 5.07
N LYS A 75 -7.58 1.89 4.83
CA LYS A 75 -6.90 1.03 5.82
C LYS A 75 -5.39 1.06 5.62
N GLY A 76 -4.63 0.49 6.54
CA GLY A 76 -3.26 0.08 6.25
C GLY A 76 -3.19 -1.13 5.30
N ALA A 77 -2.03 -1.33 4.67
CA ALA A 77 -1.83 -2.32 3.61
C ALA A 77 -2.15 -3.76 4.08
N ALA A 78 -1.69 -4.17 5.26
CA ALA A 78 -1.98 -5.49 5.82
C ALA A 78 -3.49 -5.70 5.99
N THR A 79 -4.18 -4.74 6.63
CA THR A 79 -5.62 -4.84 6.89
C THR A 79 -6.44 -4.83 5.61
N TYR A 80 -6.00 -4.08 4.58
CA TYR A 80 -6.62 -4.13 3.26
C TYR A 80 -6.50 -5.50 2.61
N LEU A 81 -5.35 -6.15 2.74
CA LEU A 81 -5.08 -7.48 2.20
C LEU A 81 -5.51 -8.62 3.15
N GLY A 82 -6.24 -8.33 4.23
CA GLY A 82 -6.78 -9.36 5.13
C GLY A 82 -5.74 -10.03 6.05
N THR A 83 -4.61 -9.38 6.30
CA THR A 83 -3.61 -9.81 7.32
C THR A 83 -3.41 -8.70 8.38
N SER A 84 -2.37 -8.79 9.20
CA SER A 84 -1.99 -7.78 10.19
C SER A 84 -0.48 -7.51 10.19
N ARG A 85 -0.06 -6.33 10.68
CA ARG A 85 1.37 -6.02 10.88
C ARG A 85 2.04 -7.10 11.74
N ALA A 86 1.38 -7.55 12.81
CA ALA A 86 1.91 -8.59 13.69
C ALA A 86 2.23 -9.90 12.94
N ARG A 87 1.34 -10.35 12.04
CA ARG A 87 1.58 -11.55 11.22
C ARG A 87 2.74 -11.34 10.24
N VAL A 88 2.78 -10.19 9.58
CA VAL A 88 3.87 -9.82 8.66
C VAL A 88 5.21 -9.81 9.39
N LEU A 89 5.29 -9.17 10.54
CA LEU A 89 6.51 -9.11 11.35
C LEU A 89 6.91 -10.48 11.90
N LYS A 90 5.96 -11.29 12.38
CA LYS A 90 6.24 -12.64 12.87
C LYS A 90 6.89 -13.48 11.77
N HIS A 91 6.28 -13.50 10.59
CA HIS A 91 6.77 -14.27 9.44
C HIS A 91 8.16 -13.78 8.98
N LEU A 92 8.33 -12.47 8.78
CA LEU A 92 9.59 -11.92 8.29
C LEU A 92 10.73 -12.07 9.29
N LYS A 93 10.50 -11.82 10.59
CA LYS A 93 11.53 -12.00 11.63
C LYS A 93 12.00 -13.45 11.72
N ALA A 94 11.09 -14.42 11.62
CA ALA A 94 11.44 -15.84 11.61
C ALA A 94 12.32 -16.23 10.41
N ASN A 95 12.26 -15.46 9.33
CA ASN A 95 12.92 -15.74 8.06
C ASN A 95 14.05 -14.75 7.71
N GLU A 96 14.46 -13.91 8.66
CA GLU A 96 15.48 -12.88 8.45
C GLU A 96 16.87 -13.47 8.22
N LYS A 97 17.19 -14.58 8.91
CA LYS A 97 18.56 -15.14 8.98
C LYS A 97 18.69 -16.60 8.54
N ASN A 98 17.57 -17.27 8.27
CA ASN A 98 17.56 -18.71 7.97
C ASN A 98 17.72 -19.03 6.46
N GLY A 99 17.98 -18.02 5.63
CA GLY A 99 18.12 -18.19 4.17
C GLY A 99 16.82 -18.49 3.43
N PHE A 100 15.66 -18.35 4.06
CA PHE A 100 14.37 -18.57 3.40
C PHE A 100 14.16 -17.55 2.26
N TYR A 101 14.38 -16.26 2.52
CA TYR A 101 14.35 -15.22 1.50
C TYR A 101 15.75 -14.77 1.08
N VAL A 102 16.61 -14.37 2.03
CA VAL A 102 17.93 -13.79 1.73
C VAL A 102 18.76 -14.73 0.84
N GLY A 103 19.31 -14.18 -0.24
CA GLY A 103 20.06 -14.94 -1.25
C GLY A 103 19.20 -15.60 -2.34
N THR A 104 17.87 -15.43 -2.34
CA THR A 104 17.03 -15.87 -3.47
C THR A 104 17.43 -15.13 -4.75
N ARG A 105 17.62 -15.89 -5.84
CA ARG A 105 18.03 -15.35 -7.14
C ARG A 105 16.98 -14.42 -7.73
N TYR A 106 17.43 -13.39 -8.45
CA TYR A 106 16.54 -12.51 -9.18
C TYR A 106 15.87 -13.25 -10.35
N ARG A 107 14.58 -12.97 -10.58
CA ARG A 107 13.83 -13.40 -11.76
C ARG A 107 12.84 -12.33 -12.18
N GLY A 108 13.12 -11.63 -13.27
CA GLY A 108 12.29 -10.53 -13.78
C GLY A 108 10.98 -11.01 -14.41
N LEU A 109 9.96 -10.14 -14.44
CA LEU A 109 8.71 -10.41 -15.15
C LEU A 109 8.99 -10.67 -16.64
N GLY A 110 8.26 -11.60 -17.24
CA GLY A 110 8.44 -11.98 -18.65
C GLY A 110 9.61 -12.95 -18.89
N TYR A 111 10.35 -13.36 -17.85
CA TYR A 111 11.33 -14.44 -17.97
C TYR A 111 10.66 -15.71 -18.54
N GLY A 112 11.20 -16.23 -19.65
CA GLY A 112 10.65 -17.38 -20.36
C GLY A 112 9.30 -17.12 -21.05
N GLY A 113 8.93 -15.84 -21.29
CA GLY A 113 7.64 -15.48 -21.90
C GLY A 113 6.42 -15.67 -20.99
N VAL A 114 6.63 -15.96 -19.70
CA VAL A 114 5.55 -16.30 -18.77
C VAL A 114 5.05 -15.05 -18.03
N SER A 115 3.73 -14.90 -17.96
CA SER A 115 3.05 -13.81 -17.23
C SER A 115 2.47 -14.24 -15.88
N ASN A 116 2.51 -15.54 -15.57
CA ASN A 116 2.01 -16.11 -14.32
C ASN A 116 2.85 -15.64 -13.12
N GLN A 117 2.22 -14.91 -12.20
CA GLN A 117 2.85 -14.39 -10.98
C GLN A 117 3.60 -15.46 -10.17
N GLU A 118 3.12 -16.71 -10.19
CA GLU A 118 3.71 -17.81 -9.40
C GLU A 118 5.13 -18.17 -9.86
N VAL A 119 5.56 -17.76 -11.05
CA VAL A 119 6.94 -17.94 -11.50
C VAL A 119 7.91 -17.01 -10.74
N PHE A 120 7.41 -15.87 -10.25
CA PHE A 120 8.22 -14.77 -9.74
C PHE A 120 8.11 -14.59 -8.22
N MET A 121 7.42 -15.48 -7.52
CA MET A 121 7.13 -15.38 -6.09
C MET A 121 7.75 -16.53 -5.29
N GLN A 122 8.89 -17.06 -5.75
CA GLN A 122 9.47 -18.31 -5.27
C GLN A 122 10.71 -18.07 -4.39
N PRO A 123 10.55 -17.99 -3.05
CA PRO A 123 11.68 -17.86 -2.14
C PRO A 123 12.56 -19.12 -2.16
N LYS A 124 13.86 -18.96 -1.91
CA LYS A 124 14.83 -20.05 -1.81
C LYS A 124 14.39 -21.14 -0.83
N GLY A 125 13.77 -20.76 0.28
CA GLY A 125 13.33 -21.69 1.32
C GLY A 125 12.06 -22.49 1.01
N ASN A 126 11.32 -22.13 -0.05
CA ASN A 126 10.12 -22.88 -0.46
C ASN A 126 9.76 -22.63 -1.94
N PRO A 127 10.58 -23.11 -2.88
CA PRO A 127 10.31 -22.98 -4.30
C PRO A 127 9.24 -23.99 -4.75
N ASN A 128 8.37 -23.58 -5.68
CA ASN A 128 7.49 -24.49 -6.40
C ASN A 128 8.21 -25.16 -7.59
N LYS A 129 7.44 -25.81 -8.48
CA LYS A 129 7.92 -26.48 -9.69
C LYS A 129 8.76 -25.61 -10.64
N TYR A 130 8.69 -24.27 -10.54
CA TYR A 130 9.48 -23.35 -11.35
C TYR A 130 10.85 -23.02 -10.72
N GLY A 131 11.18 -23.61 -9.56
CA GLY A 131 12.40 -23.34 -8.82
C GLY A 131 12.42 -21.94 -8.19
N GLN A 132 13.48 -21.67 -7.41
CA GLN A 132 13.64 -20.38 -6.72
C GLN A 132 13.81 -19.22 -7.72
N GLY A 133 13.19 -18.08 -7.41
CA GLY A 133 13.27 -16.87 -8.21
C GLY A 133 12.25 -15.83 -7.78
N MET A 134 12.72 -14.61 -7.54
CA MET A 134 11.85 -13.47 -7.25
C MET A 134 12.32 -12.21 -7.97
N ASN A 135 11.39 -11.35 -8.39
CA ASN A 135 11.68 -9.92 -8.62
C ASN A 135 11.37 -9.10 -7.35
N CYS A 136 11.56 -7.79 -7.40
CA CYS A 136 11.28 -6.86 -6.29
C CYS A 136 9.91 -7.10 -5.65
N THR A 137 8.86 -7.15 -6.50
CA THR A 137 7.47 -7.33 -6.06
C THR A 137 7.19 -8.75 -5.63
N GLY A 138 7.78 -9.72 -6.29
CA GLY A 138 7.64 -11.14 -6.00
C GLY A 138 8.04 -11.46 -4.56
N PHE A 139 9.09 -10.82 -4.06
CA PHE A 139 9.45 -10.85 -2.64
C PHE A 139 8.34 -10.29 -1.75
N VAL A 140 7.87 -9.07 -2.02
CA VAL A 140 6.80 -8.44 -1.21
C VAL A 140 5.53 -9.28 -1.22
N ALA A 141 5.14 -9.78 -2.39
CA ALA A 141 3.97 -10.63 -2.57
C ALA A 141 4.11 -11.96 -1.84
N ALA A 142 5.25 -12.65 -1.96
CA ALA A 142 5.51 -13.89 -1.24
C ALA A 142 5.52 -13.66 0.28
N ALA A 143 6.15 -12.58 0.77
CA ALA A 143 6.15 -12.22 2.18
C ALA A 143 4.73 -11.96 2.72
N MET A 144 3.94 -11.18 1.99
CA MET A 144 2.57 -10.87 2.38
C MET A 144 1.68 -12.12 2.34
N ARG A 145 1.76 -12.93 1.27
CA ARG A 145 1.01 -14.19 1.14
C ARG A 145 1.34 -15.18 2.25
N ASN A 146 2.63 -15.37 2.55
CA ASN A 146 3.07 -16.28 3.61
C ASN A 146 2.71 -15.75 5.01
N SER A 147 2.40 -14.45 5.12
CA SER A 147 1.81 -13.84 6.30
C SER A 147 0.28 -13.95 6.35
N GLY A 148 -0.35 -14.62 5.37
CA GLY A 148 -1.79 -14.84 5.23
C GLY A 148 -2.56 -13.73 4.51
N ALA A 149 -1.89 -12.87 3.77
CA ALA A 149 -2.56 -11.86 2.95
C ALA A 149 -3.28 -12.49 1.74
N ASN A 150 -4.47 -12.00 1.44
CA ASN A 150 -5.18 -12.26 0.18
C ASN A 150 -4.68 -11.29 -0.91
N LEU A 151 -3.99 -11.82 -1.92
CA LEU A 151 -3.43 -11.03 -3.02
C LEU A 151 -4.39 -10.83 -4.20
N ALA A 152 -5.58 -11.45 -4.19
CA ALA A 152 -6.55 -11.33 -5.28
C ALA A 152 -6.92 -9.89 -5.68
N PRO A 153 -7.02 -8.91 -4.73
CA PRO A 153 -7.28 -7.52 -5.10
C PRO A 153 -6.19 -6.85 -5.94
N ILE A 154 -4.99 -7.44 -5.99
CA ILE A 154 -3.85 -6.96 -6.79
C ILE A 154 -3.70 -7.84 -8.03
N SER A 155 -3.72 -9.17 -7.87
CA SER A 155 -3.51 -10.12 -8.97
C SER A 155 -4.46 -9.93 -10.14
N ARG A 156 -5.70 -9.49 -9.88
CA ARG A 156 -6.74 -9.32 -10.91
C ARG A 156 -6.62 -8.02 -11.71
N LEU A 157 -5.66 -7.15 -11.38
CA LEU A 157 -5.56 -5.83 -12.00
C LEU A 157 -4.81 -5.85 -13.34
N GLY A 158 -4.04 -6.89 -13.66
CA GLY A 158 -3.37 -6.98 -14.96
C GLY A 158 -2.18 -7.93 -15.03
N TYR A 159 -1.35 -7.71 -16.04
CA TYR A 159 -0.17 -8.52 -16.37
C TYR A 159 0.79 -8.67 -15.19
N GLY A 160 1.29 -9.89 -14.98
CA GLY A 160 2.22 -10.23 -13.90
C GLY A 160 1.57 -10.35 -12.52
N GLY A 161 0.29 -9.99 -12.38
CA GLY A 161 -0.48 -10.10 -11.14
C GLY A 161 0.23 -9.48 -9.94
N ALA A 162 0.24 -10.20 -8.81
CA ALA A 162 0.89 -9.73 -7.59
C ALA A 162 2.42 -9.64 -7.70
N ALA A 163 3.05 -10.12 -8.77
CA ALA A 163 4.48 -9.92 -9.02
C ALA A 163 4.79 -8.62 -9.80
N ASN A 164 3.78 -7.76 -10.05
CA ASN A 164 3.94 -6.47 -10.72
C ASN A 164 3.76 -5.30 -9.73
N ALA A 165 4.84 -4.53 -9.50
CA ALA A 165 4.87 -3.48 -8.49
C ALA A 165 3.88 -2.35 -8.77
N THR A 166 3.64 -2.01 -10.04
CA THR A 166 2.70 -0.95 -10.42
C THR A 166 1.28 -1.26 -9.98
N LEU A 167 0.88 -2.54 -10.02
CA LEU A 167 -0.44 -2.99 -9.55
C LEU A 167 -0.57 -2.84 -8.03
N TRP A 168 0.52 -3.04 -7.28
CA TRP A 168 0.55 -2.75 -5.84
C TRP A 168 0.38 -1.25 -5.59
N ARG A 169 1.17 -0.40 -6.26
CA ARG A 169 1.07 1.07 -6.15
C ARG A 169 -0.36 1.53 -6.40
N ASP A 170 -0.98 1.11 -7.50
CA ASP A 170 -2.30 1.59 -7.91
C ASP A 170 -3.40 1.09 -6.98
N SER A 171 -3.35 -0.19 -6.59
CA SER A 171 -4.30 -0.77 -5.64
C SER A 171 -4.20 -0.12 -4.26
N LEU A 172 -2.98 0.05 -3.74
CA LEU A 172 -2.77 0.63 -2.41
C LEU A 172 -3.07 2.13 -2.39
N LYS A 173 -2.69 2.93 -3.40
CA LYS A 173 -3.06 4.36 -3.45
C LYS A 173 -4.58 4.58 -3.42
N LYS A 174 -5.32 3.70 -4.10
CA LYS A 174 -6.77 3.74 -4.16
C LYS A 174 -7.43 3.32 -2.84
N ASN A 175 -6.86 2.36 -2.13
CA ASN A 175 -7.55 1.67 -1.04
C ASN A 175 -6.94 1.87 0.36
N CYS A 176 -5.70 2.34 0.44
CA CYS A 176 -4.91 2.39 1.65
C CYS A 176 -4.41 3.80 1.96
N LYS A 177 -4.13 4.05 3.24
CA LYS A 177 -3.39 5.22 3.69
C LYS A 177 -1.99 5.16 3.07
N TYR A 178 -1.48 6.29 2.61
CA TYR A 178 -0.13 6.37 2.07
C TYR A 178 0.46 7.77 2.24
N TYR A 179 1.78 7.86 2.17
CA TYR A 179 2.53 9.12 2.19
C TYR A 179 3.54 9.14 1.06
N THR A 180 3.89 10.33 0.60
CA THR A 180 4.85 10.52 -0.48
C THR A 180 6.00 11.41 -0.05
N TYR A 181 7.20 11.09 -0.52
CA TYR A 181 8.42 11.82 -0.23
C TYR A 181 9.25 11.96 -1.50
N GLY A 182 9.84 13.13 -1.72
CA GLY A 182 10.71 13.37 -2.88
C GLY A 182 12.07 12.67 -2.80
N SER A 183 12.45 12.15 -1.63
CA SER A 183 13.71 11.42 -1.44
C SER A 183 13.66 10.48 -0.25
N ILE A 184 14.59 9.52 -0.22
CA ILE A 184 14.82 8.65 0.95
C ILE A 184 15.19 9.48 2.19
N SER A 185 15.98 10.55 2.05
CA SER A 185 16.33 11.43 3.17
C SER A 185 15.08 12.08 3.76
N ALA A 186 14.16 12.57 2.94
CA ALA A 186 12.90 13.16 3.40
C ALA A 186 12.00 12.11 4.10
N LEU A 187 11.93 10.89 3.57
CA LEU A 187 11.24 9.77 4.22
C LEU A 187 11.81 9.52 5.63
N LEU A 188 13.12 9.34 5.75
CA LEU A 188 13.79 9.02 7.02
C LEU A 188 13.70 10.18 8.03
N LYS A 189 13.87 11.43 7.58
CA LYS A 189 13.69 12.63 8.42
C LYS A 189 12.28 12.73 9.00
N SER A 190 11.26 12.23 8.28
CA SER A 190 9.89 12.25 8.78
C SER A 190 9.64 11.32 9.97
N GLY A 191 10.49 10.32 10.20
CA GLY A 191 10.33 9.33 11.27
C GLY A 191 9.07 8.45 11.16
N ARG A 192 8.34 8.54 10.05
CA ARG A 192 6.99 7.98 9.94
C ARG A 192 6.93 6.50 9.61
N ALA A 193 7.94 5.98 8.91
CA ALA A 193 8.02 4.58 8.52
C ALA A 193 8.17 3.70 9.76
N LYS A 194 7.47 2.56 9.78
CA LYS A 194 7.60 1.53 10.81
C LYS A 194 8.07 0.24 10.17
N LYS A 195 8.84 -0.57 10.92
CA LYS A 195 9.25 -1.91 10.49
C LYS A 195 8.06 -2.68 9.93
N GLY A 196 8.23 -3.28 8.76
CA GLY A 196 7.20 -4.01 8.04
C GLY A 196 6.38 -3.18 7.05
N ASP A 197 6.47 -1.85 7.03
CA ASP A 197 5.77 -1.02 6.04
C ASP A 197 6.28 -1.27 4.62
N ILE A 198 5.41 -1.11 3.62
CA ILE A 198 5.78 -1.28 2.22
C ILE A 198 6.29 0.06 1.70
N LEU A 199 7.47 0.05 1.07
CA LEU A 199 7.97 1.18 0.30
C LEU A 199 7.92 0.86 -1.18
N TYR A 200 7.45 1.83 -1.97
CA TYR A 200 7.48 1.79 -3.43
C TYR A 200 8.22 3.03 -3.94
N LEU A 201 9.22 2.83 -4.78
CA LEU A 201 9.99 3.88 -5.43
C LEU A 201 9.50 3.96 -6.89
N GLU A 202 8.94 5.10 -7.25
CA GLU A 202 8.43 5.37 -8.59
C GLU A 202 9.57 5.61 -9.56
N GLY A 203 9.64 4.82 -10.62
CA GLY A 203 10.63 5.01 -11.67
C GLY A 203 10.54 6.41 -12.30
N ARG A 204 11.67 6.92 -12.78
CA ARG A 204 11.69 8.15 -13.56
C ARG A 204 11.32 7.84 -15.02
N TRP A 205 10.02 7.67 -15.27
CA TRP A 205 9.50 7.29 -16.58
C TRP A 205 9.91 8.29 -17.68
N GLY A 206 10.26 7.77 -18.85
CA GLY A 206 10.82 8.55 -19.96
C GLY A 206 12.33 8.49 -20.06
N GLU A 207 13.01 7.86 -19.09
CA GLU A 207 14.45 7.61 -19.14
C GLU A 207 14.78 6.18 -19.51
N TYR A 208 15.96 6.00 -20.11
CA TYR A 208 16.47 4.69 -20.46
C TYR A 208 16.59 3.80 -19.21
N GLY A 209 15.98 2.62 -19.27
CA GLY A 209 15.99 1.67 -18.16
C GLY A 209 15.12 2.06 -16.97
N ALA A 210 14.19 3.02 -17.12
CA ALA A 210 13.28 3.37 -16.04
C ALA A 210 12.48 2.15 -15.55
N ASP A 211 12.62 1.86 -14.26
CA ASP A 211 11.86 0.81 -13.58
C ASP A 211 11.50 1.31 -12.18
N CYS A 212 10.40 0.79 -11.66
CA CYS A 212 9.99 0.99 -10.29
C CYS A 212 10.67 -0.02 -9.35
N HIS A 213 10.66 0.27 -8.05
CA HIS A 213 11.19 -0.66 -7.06
C HIS A 213 10.29 -0.76 -5.84
N ILE A 214 10.20 -1.94 -5.24
CA ILE A 214 9.34 -2.16 -4.08
C ILE A 214 10.04 -3.08 -3.07
N GLY A 215 9.75 -2.88 -1.79
CA GLY A 215 10.28 -3.70 -0.71
C GLY A 215 9.63 -3.35 0.62
N ILE A 216 10.21 -3.88 1.70
CA ILE A 216 9.68 -3.75 3.06
C ILE A 216 10.68 -2.95 3.90
N PHE A 217 10.22 -1.84 4.48
CA PHE A 217 11.01 -1.07 5.43
C PHE A 217 11.37 -1.94 6.64
N TRP A 218 12.65 -1.98 6.99
CA TRP A 218 13.18 -2.90 8.00
C TRP A 218 13.99 -2.18 9.10
N GLY A 219 13.88 -0.86 9.20
CA GLY A 219 14.44 -0.09 10.33
C GLY A 219 13.70 -0.38 11.64
N ASP A 220 14.41 -0.44 12.77
CA ASP A 220 13.80 -0.56 14.11
C ASP A 220 13.03 0.70 14.50
N ASN A 221 13.37 1.84 13.90
CA ASN A 221 12.60 3.08 13.93
C ASN A 221 12.61 3.76 12.55
N GLY A 222 11.76 4.78 12.38
CA GLY A 222 11.55 5.45 11.10
C GLY A 222 12.72 6.27 10.56
N HIS A 223 13.80 6.43 11.33
CA HIS A 223 15.00 7.16 10.92
C HIS A 223 16.12 6.22 10.41
N GLN A 224 16.00 4.91 10.66
CA GLN A 224 17.01 3.94 10.24
C GLN A 224 16.84 3.56 8.77
N ASN A 225 17.89 3.76 7.99
CA ASN A 225 17.92 3.39 6.57
C ASN A 225 18.10 1.88 6.40
N ARG A 226 17.03 1.09 6.55
CA ARG A 226 17.10 -0.36 6.40
C ARG A 226 15.91 -0.89 5.61
N PHE A 227 16.19 -1.73 4.63
CA PHE A 227 15.24 -2.13 3.60
C PHE A 227 15.46 -3.59 3.23
N TRP A 228 14.39 -4.39 3.31
CA TRP A 228 14.40 -5.75 2.82
C TRP A 228 13.76 -5.77 1.43
N HIS A 229 14.53 -6.18 0.43
CA HIS A 229 14.08 -6.12 -0.96
C HIS A 229 14.78 -7.17 -1.83
N GLN A 230 14.33 -7.27 -3.08
CA GLN A 230 14.92 -8.14 -4.09
C GLN A 230 15.43 -7.28 -5.24
N VAL A 231 16.74 -7.38 -5.50
CA VAL A 231 17.43 -6.71 -6.62
C VAL A 231 18.12 -7.78 -7.50
N LEU A 232 18.79 -7.35 -8.58
CA LEU A 232 19.51 -8.25 -9.49
C LEU A 232 20.53 -9.15 -8.75
N ALA A 233 21.23 -8.59 -7.76
CA ALA A 233 22.21 -9.32 -6.94
C ALA A 233 21.57 -10.36 -5.99
N GLY A 234 20.24 -10.38 -5.85
CA GLY A 234 19.51 -11.30 -4.99
C GLY A 234 18.63 -10.60 -3.95
N ASN A 235 17.93 -11.39 -3.14
CA ASN A 235 17.20 -10.89 -1.98
C ASN A 235 18.19 -10.50 -0.87
N MET A 236 18.02 -9.31 -0.29
CA MET A 236 18.92 -8.81 0.73
C MET A 236 18.24 -7.81 1.68
N ILE A 237 18.90 -7.55 2.80
CA ILE A 237 18.62 -6.42 3.69
C ILE A 237 19.78 -5.44 3.57
N SER A 238 19.49 -4.22 3.14
CA SER A 238 20.49 -3.16 2.89
C SER A 238 19.94 -1.78 3.25
N ASN A 239 20.68 -0.72 2.93
CA ASN A 239 20.11 0.62 2.82
C ASN A 239 19.06 0.64 1.71
N ILE A 240 18.10 1.58 1.81
CA ILE A 240 17.09 1.80 0.77
C ILE A 240 17.81 2.35 -0.48
N PHE A 241 17.63 1.67 -1.62
CA PHE A 241 18.01 2.16 -2.94
C PHE A 241 17.12 1.53 -4.01
N SER A 242 17.08 2.13 -5.20
CA SER A 242 16.57 1.54 -6.44
C SER A 242 17.75 1.31 -7.38
N GLY A 243 17.74 0.23 -8.16
CA GLY A 243 18.76 -0.02 -9.20
C GLY A 243 18.68 0.96 -10.38
N THR A 244 17.64 1.78 -10.41
CA THR A 244 17.32 2.75 -11.46
C THR A 244 16.93 4.10 -10.81
N PRO A 245 17.06 5.23 -11.52
CA PRO A 245 16.59 6.51 -11.02
C PRO A 245 15.09 6.49 -10.67
N TYR A 246 14.74 7.10 -9.54
CA TYR A 246 13.37 7.22 -9.05
C TYR A 246 12.97 8.69 -8.89
N SER A 247 11.67 8.97 -9.01
CA SER A 247 11.09 10.32 -8.91
C SER A 247 10.44 10.57 -7.55
N MET A 248 9.92 9.53 -6.89
CA MET A 248 9.18 9.67 -5.64
C MET A 248 9.17 8.36 -4.83
N VAL A 249 9.15 8.48 -3.51
CA VAL A 249 8.97 7.35 -2.58
C VAL A 249 7.56 7.38 -2.01
N TYR A 250 6.85 6.27 -2.14
CA TYR A 250 5.57 6.02 -1.50
C TYR A 250 5.78 5.12 -0.27
N LEU A 251 5.27 5.56 0.87
CA LEU A 251 5.17 4.77 2.10
C LEU A 251 3.73 4.30 2.25
N PHE A 252 3.54 2.99 2.33
CA PHE A 252 2.25 2.35 2.64
C PHE A 252 2.33 1.68 4.02
N PRO A 253 1.81 2.34 5.07
CA PRO A 253 1.77 1.76 6.40
C PRO A 253 0.95 0.46 6.44
N GLN A 254 1.34 -0.49 7.28
CA GLN A 254 0.56 -1.72 7.48
C GLN A 254 -0.77 -1.50 8.23
N GLU A 255 -0.90 -0.40 9.00
CA GLU A 255 -2.10 -0.03 9.79
C GLU A 255 -2.46 1.44 9.61
#